data_AF-W4KEW3-F1
#
_entry.id   AF-W4KEW3-F1
#
_cell.length_a   1.000
_cell.length_b   1.000
_cell.length_c   1.000
_cell.angle_alpha   90.00
_cell.angle_beta   90.00
_cell.angle_gamma   90.00
#
_symmetry.space_group_name_H-M   'P 1'
#
loop_
_entity.id
_entity.type
_entity.pdbx_description
1 polymer ?
#
loop_
_entity_poly.entity_id
_entity_poly.type
_entity_poly.pdbx_seq_one_letter_code
_entity_poly.pdbx_strand_id
1 'polypeptide(L)'
;MIHRPYFNNCYTTFSNGPIPPSLEFTALLAIVCATALQFLPESDEDEFIFADYPQGRQILKKRMYDFTRSVLVTTASPPVSSIERIRALTLFSVYQWNEGNAAECYFASALAIRMAQTLAMNRDGETTWHMRPQDAEWRRRLWWTLFVFDRFHAVEYCRPYVIFEHHTDVAASMNLDEISLETDDELVPKSMEEPTDSLYLIIQSRWAQLIGQIWDSCFAINLPTYRTVVDFENRIRKFELDLPASFRYQSPQVAQSRPYLQFQVCMSIGYL
;
A
#
# COMPACT_ATOMS: atom_id res chain seq x y z
N MET A 1 1.71 -0.30 -3.97
CA MET A 1 1.25 -1.65 -3.56
C MET A 1 1.50 -2.70 -4.63
N ILE A 2 1.11 -2.43 -5.89
CA ILE A 2 1.39 -3.31 -7.03
C ILE A 2 2.41 -2.63 -7.93
N HIS A 3 3.44 -3.37 -8.34
CA HIS A 3 4.35 -2.95 -9.40
C HIS A 3 3.65 -3.25 -10.73
N ARG A 4 3.10 -2.21 -11.37
CA ARG A 4 2.24 -2.34 -12.55
C ARG A 4 2.95 -3.06 -13.70
N PRO A 5 4.19 -2.73 -14.06
CA PRO A 5 4.86 -3.46 -15.13
C PRO A 5 5.19 -4.93 -14.84
N TYR A 6 5.67 -5.26 -13.64
CA TYR A 6 5.88 -6.66 -13.23
C TYR A 6 4.56 -7.44 -13.30
N PHE A 7 3.48 -6.83 -12.80
CA PHE A 7 2.13 -7.39 -12.89
C PHE A 7 1.69 -7.58 -14.34
N ASN A 8 1.91 -6.58 -15.21
CA ASN A 8 1.59 -6.64 -16.64
C ASN A 8 2.40 -7.72 -17.36
N ASN A 9 3.68 -7.89 -17.02
CA ASN A 9 4.53 -8.93 -17.57
C ASN A 9 4.01 -10.31 -17.16
N CYS A 10 3.74 -10.52 -15.86
CA CYS A 10 3.13 -11.76 -15.37
C CYS A 10 1.77 -12.02 -16.01
N TYR A 11 0.95 -10.99 -16.19
CA TYR A 11 -0.36 -11.07 -16.84
C TYR A 11 -0.25 -11.42 -18.33
N THR A 12 0.70 -10.81 -19.05
CA THR A 12 0.95 -11.08 -20.48
C THR A 12 1.49 -12.49 -20.66
N THR A 13 2.41 -12.90 -19.79
CA THR A 13 2.97 -14.26 -19.76
C THR A 13 1.89 -15.28 -19.44
N PHE A 14 0.99 -14.99 -18.51
CA PHE A 14 -0.19 -15.81 -18.24
C PHE A 14 -1.12 -15.91 -19.46
N SER A 15 -1.41 -14.78 -20.11
CA SER A 15 -2.39 -14.73 -21.20
C SER A 15 -1.89 -15.40 -22.48
N ASN A 16 -0.58 -15.40 -22.71
CA ASN A 16 0.04 -15.87 -23.95
C ASN A 16 0.95 -17.10 -23.78
N GLY A 17 1.29 -17.48 -22.55
CA GLY A 17 2.28 -18.50 -22.24
C GLY A 17 1.68 -19.90 -22.01
N PRO A 18 2.48 -20.96 -22.17
CA PRO A 18 2.03 -22.34 -21.95
C PRO A 18 2.03 -22.76 -20.46
N ILE A 19 2.64 -21.95 -19.59
CA ILE A 19 2.80 -22.26 -18.16
C ILE A 19 1.69 -21.57 -17.38
N PRO A 20 0.89 -22.31 -16.58
CA PRO A 20 -0.14 -21.70 -15.74
C PRO A 20 0.50 -20.79 -14.68
N PRO A 21 -0.17 -19.70 -14.28
CA PRO A 21 0.35 -18.77 -13.29
C PRO A 21 0.45 -19.44 -11.93
N SER A 22 1.30 -18.90 -11.04
CA SER A 22 1.30 -19.34 -9.66
C SER A 22 -0.06 -19.05 -9.01
N LEU A 23 -0.47 -19.90 -8.07
CA LEU A 23 -1.74 -19.75 -7.37
C LEU A 23 -1.82 -18.39 -6.65
N GLU A 24 -0.68 -17.92 -6.12
CA GLU A 24 -0.52 -16.62 -5.48
C GLU A 24 -0.70 -15.46 -6.47
N PHE A 25 -0.18 -15.58 -7.69
CA PHE A 25 -0.40 -14.56 -8.72
C PHE A 25 -1.85 -14.54 -9.19
N THR A 26 -2.50 -15.71 -9.35
CA THR A 26 -3.94 -15.77 -9.66
C THR A 26 -4.77 -15.11 -8.55
N ALA A 27 -4.44 -15.35 -7.28
CA ALA A 27 -5.11 -14.71 -6.15
C ALA A 27 -4.88 -13.19 -6.16
N LEU A 28 -3.66 -12.73 -6.45
CA LEU A 28 -3.36 -11.31 -6.63
C LEU A 28 -4.20 -10.69 -7.76
N LEU A 29 -4.26 -11.34 -8.92
CA LEU A 29 -5.08 -10.89 -10.05
C LEU A 29 -6.57 -10.82 -9.68
N ALA A 30 -7.10 -11.86 -9.03
CA ALA A 30 -8.49 -11.91 -8.61
C ALA A 30 -8.84 -10.77 -7.64
N ILE A 31 -7.99 -10.49 -6.64
CA ILE A 31 -8.25 -9.39 -5.70
C ILE A 31 -8.09 -8.02 -6.35
N VAL A 32 -7.20 -7.87 -7.34
CA VAL A 32 -7.11 -6.65 -8.17
C VAL A 32 -8.43 -6.40 -8.89
N CYS A 33 -8.97 -7.42 -9.57
CA CYS A 33 -10.25 -7.33 -10.26
C CYS A 33 -11.41 -7.05 -9.30
N ALA A 34 -11.47 -7.75 -8.16
CA ALA A 34 -12.53 -7.55 -7.16
C ALA A 34 -12.49 -6.13 -6.58
N THR A 35 -11.30 -5.60 -6.29
CA THR A 35 -11.11 -4.22 -5.80
C THR A 35 -11.48 -3.20 -6.87
N ALA A 36 -11.08 -3.41 -8.13
CA ALA A 36 -11.49 -2.54 -9.23
C ALA A 36 -13.02 -2.48 -9.38
N LEU A 37 -13.70 -3.62 -9.23
CA LEU A 37 -15.16 -3.71 -9.27
C LEU A 37 -15.87 -3.02 -8.08
N GLN A 38 -15.18 -2.74 -6.96
CA GLN A 38 -15.73 -1.92 -5.86
C GLN A 38 -15.91 -0.45 -6.27
N PHE A 39 -15.03 0.04 -7.16
CA PHE A 39 -14.97 1.46 -7.53
C PHE A 39 -15.47 1.75 -8.94
N LEU A 40 -15.56 0.75 -9.81
CA LEU A 40 -16.15 0.90 -11.13
C LEU A 40 -17.64 1.29 -10.96
N PRO A 41 -18.10 2.45 -11.43
CA PRO A 41 -19.52 2.81 -11.36
C PRO A 41 -20.37 1.84 -12.19
N GLU A 42 -21.62 1.65 -11.81
CA GLU A 42 -22.60 0.97 -12.68
C GLU A 42 -22.99 1.92 -13.82
N SER A 43 -23.02 1.40 -15.04
CA SER A 43 -23.38 2.18 -16.23
C SER A 43 -24.09 1.29 -17.26
N ASP A 44 -24.73 1.91 -18.24
CA ASP A 44 -25.36 1.19 -19.36
C ASP A 44 -24.32 0.41 -20.20
N GLU A 45 -23.03 0.72 -20.07
CA GLU A 45 -21.94 -0.02 -20.72
C GLU A 45 -21.65 -1.36 -20.04
N ASP A 46 -22.16 -1.62 -18.83
CA ASP A 46 -21.91 -2.87 -18.10
C ASP A 46 -22.39 -4.10 -18.90
N GLU A 47 -23.48 -3.98 -19.66
CA GLU A 47 -23.98 -5.07 -20.51
C GLU A 47 -22.95 -5.46 -21.59
N PHE A 48 -22.22 -4.47 -22.12
CA PHE A 48 -21.16 -4.68 -23.10
C PHE A 48 -19.85 -5.16 -22.43
N ILE A 49 -19.43 -4.53 -21.34
CA ILE A 49 -18.17 -4.85 -20.63
C ILE A 49 -18.19 -6.27 -20.08
N PHE A 50 -19.35 -6.74 -19.60
CA PHE A 50 -19.51 -8.07 -19.00
C PHE A 50 -20.32 -9.04 -19.88
N ALA A 51 -20.42 -8.78 -21.19
CA ALA A 51 -21.19 -9.59 -22.13
C ALA A 51 -20.81 -11.08 -22.09
N ASP A 52 -19.51 -11.38 -21.95
CA ASP A 52 -18.99 -12.75 -21.86
C ASP A 52 -19.21 -13.42 -20.48
N TYR A 53 -19.79 -12.70 -19.52
CA TYR A 53 -20.04 -13.17 -18.17
C TYR A 53 -21.51 -12.95 -17.74
N PRO A 54 -22.43 -13.86 -18.15
CA PRO A 54 -23.87 -13.66 -18.02
C PRO A 54 -24.39 -13.62 -16.58
N GLN A 55 -23.59 -14.06 -15.60
CA GLN A 55 -23.94 -13.94 -14.18
C GLN A 55 -23.77 -12.51 -13.65
N GLY A 56 -23.17 -11.61 -14.45
CA GLY A 56 -23.02 -10.20 -14.13
C GLY A 56 -21.87 -9.88 -13.18
N ARG A 57 -21.52 -8.60 -13.13
CA ARG A 57 -20.36 -8.06 -12.41
C ARG A 57 -20.35 -8.31 -10.91
N GLN A 58 -21.52 -8.34 -10.25
CA GLN A 58 -21.61 -8.56 -8.81
C GLN A 58 -21.24 -10.00 -8.44
N ILE A 59 -21.71 -10.98 -9.23
CA ILE A 59 -21.32 -12.38 -9.07
C ILE A 59 -19.83 -12.56 -9.42
N LEU A 60 -19.33 -11.87 -10.44
CA LEU A 60 -17.90 -11.87 -10.77
C LEU A 60 -17.04 -11.36 -9.60
N LYS A 61 -17.35 -10.17 -9.07
CA LYS A 61 -16.72 -9.58 -7.89
C LYS A 61 -16.68 -10.57 -6.73
N LYS A 62 -17.83 -11.17 -6.40
CA LYS A 62 -17.94 -12.14 -5.30
C LYS A 62 -17.06 -13.37 -5.53
N ARG A 63 -17.08 -13.97 -6.74
CA ARG A 63 -16.27 -15.16 -7.03
C ARG A 63 -14.77 -14.87 -6.98
N MET A 64 -14.34 -13.73 -7.49
CA MET A 64 -12.92 -13.31 -7.43
C MET A 64 -12.46 -13.09 -5.98
N TYR A 65 -13.31 -12.47 -5.17
CA TYR A 65 -13.08 -12.33 -3.73
C TYR A 65 -13.01 -13.68 -3.01
N ASP A 66 -14.02 -14.55 -3.20
CA ASP A 66 -14.10 -15.86 -2.54
C ASP A 66 -12.88 -16.74 -2.89
N PHE A 67 -12.46 -16.74 -4.16
CA PHE A 67 -11.26 -17.42 -4.61
C PHE A 67 -10.01 -16.89 -3.88
N THR A 68 -9.83 -15.57 -3.85
CA THR A 68 -8.71 -14.94 -3.13
C THR A 68 -8.71 -15.35 -1.67
N ARG A 69 -9.85 -15.25 -0.98
CA ARG A 69 -9.99 -15.60 0.44
C ARG A 69 -9.66 -17.06 0.71
N SER A 70 -10.06 -17.96 -0.19
CA SER A 70 -9.72 -19.38 -0.10
C SER A 70 -8.20 -19.60 -0.16
N VAL A 71 -7.50 -18.91 -1.06
CA VAL A 71 -6.04 -19.05 -1.23
C VAL A 71 -5.26 -18.37 -0.10
N LEU A 72 -5.71 -17.20 0.35
CA LEU A 72 -4.94 -16.34 1.26
C LEU A 72 -5.18 -16.63 2.74
N VAL A 73 -6.40 -16.99 3.12
CA VAL A 73 -6.84 -17.05 4.53
C VAL A 73 -7.26 -18.45 4.95
N THR A 74 -7.79 -19.26 4.02
CA THR A 74 -8.45 -20.54 4.35
C THR A 74 -7.50 -21.74 4.23
N THR A 75 -6.21 -21.57 4.56
CA THR A 75 -5.19 -22.63 4.41
C THR A 75 -5.00 -23.44 5.70
N ALA A 76 -4.96 -24.78 5.60
CA ALA A 76 -4.81 -25.68 6.75
C ALA A 76 -3.40 -25.67 7.38
N SER A 77 -2.38 -25.24 6.64
CA SER A 77 -0.99 -25.11 7.08
C SER A 77 -0.55 -23.64 7.09
N PRO A 78 0.48 -23.27 7.88
CA PRO A 78 1.12 -21.97 7.76
C PRO A 78 1.52 -21.71 6.30
N PRO A 79 1.15 -20.58 5.70
CA PRO A 79 1.40 -20.36 4.29
C PRO A 79 2.87 -20.05 4.03
N VAL A 80 3.37 -20.43 2.86
CA VAL A 80 4.68 -19.99 2.38
C VAL A 80 4.63 -18.48 2.13
N SER A 81 5.63 -17.77 2.63
CA SER A 81 5.75 -16.32 2.40
C SER A 81 6.30 -16.07 0.99
N SER A 82 5.61 -15.27 0.20
CA SER A 82 6.07 -14.77 -1.10
C SER A 82 5.67 -13.32 -1.28
N ILE A 83 6.36 -12.61 -2.17
CA ILE A 83 6.08 -11.19 -2.45
C ILE A 83 4.67 -11.03 -3.03
N GLU A 84 4.25 -11.95 -3.90
CA GLU A 84 2.92 -11.98 -4.51
C GLU A 84 1.84 -12.15 -3.45
N ARG A 85 2.06 -13.06 -2.48
CA ARG A 85 1.12 -13.29 -1.38
C ARG A 85 1.03 -12.09 -0.45
N ILE A 86 2.15 -11.43 -0.15
CA ILE A 86 2.17 -10.20 0.64
C ILE A 86 1.36 -9.11 -0.07
N ARG A 87 1.62 -8.87 -1.36
CA ARG A 87 0.87 -7.90 -2.17
C ARG A 87 -0.63 -8.21 -2.21
N ALA A 88 -0.99 -9.49 -2.38
CA ALA A 88 -2.37 -9.94 -2.43
C ALA A 88 -3.07 -9.74 -1.08
N LEU A 89 -2.40 -10.05 0.04
CA LEU A 89 -2.92 -9.81 1.39
C LEU A 89 -3.05 -8.32 1.70
N THR A 90 -2.11 -7.48 1.26
CA THR A 90 -2.21 -6.03 1.40
C THR A 90 -3.44 -5.51 0.65
N LEU A 91 -3.66 -5.94 -0.60
CA LEU A 91 -4.84 -5.50 -1.36
C LEU A 91 -6.14 -6.09 -0.81
N PHE A 92 -6.10 -7.33 -0.33
CA PHE A 92 -7.23 -7.95 0.37
C PHE A 92 -7.60 -7.15 1.62
N SER A 93 -6.63 -6.66 2.39
CA SER A 93 -6.91 -5.79 3.54
C SER A 93 -7.59 -4.48 3.12
N VAL A 94 -7.17 -3.85 2.02
CA VAL A 94 -7.84 -2.66 1.45
C VAL A 94 -9.26 -2.98 1.00
N TYR A 95 -9.46 -4.11 0.32
CA TYR A 95 -10.80 -4.53 -0.09
C TYR A 95 -11.72 -4.67 1.14
N GLN A 96 -11.23 -5.31 2.21
CA GLN A 96 -11.99 -5.47 3.45
C GLN A 96 -12.26 -4.16 4.16
N TRP A 97 -11.31 -3.22 4.15
CA TRP A 97 -11.52 -1.86 4.61
C TRP A 97 -12.70 -1.20 3.90
N ASN A 98 -12.72 -1.25 2.57
CA ASN A 98 -13.77 -0.64 1.75
C ASN A 98 -15.16 -1.26 2.00
N GLU A 99 -15.22 -2.57 2.30
CA GLU A 99 -16.47 -3.25 2.67
C GLU A 99 -16.86 -3.03 4.15
N GLY A 100 -16.08 -2.27 4.93
CA GLY A 100 -16.35 -2.04 6.36
C GLY A 100 -16.00 -3.23 7.27
N ASN A 101 -15.26 -4.22 6.77
CA ASN A 101 -14.86 -5.43 7.49
C ASN A 101 -13.56 -5.24 8.28
N ALA A 102 -13.59 -4.35 9.28
CA ALA A 102 -12.42 -3.96 10.08
C ALA A 102 -11.61 -5.14 10.65
N ALA A 103 -12.28 -6.18 11.16
CA ALA A 103 -11.60 -7.34 11.73
C ALA A 103 -10.77 -8.11 10.69
N GLU A 104 -11.34 -8.42 9.51
CA GLU A 104 -10.58 -9.11 8.47
C GLU A 104 -9.48 -8.22 7.88
N CYS A 105 -9.71 -6.91 7.75
CA CYS A 105 -8.68 -5.94 7.35
C CYS A 105 -7.46 -5.99 8.30
N TYR A 106 -7.73 -5.90 9.62
CA TYR A 106 -6.69 -5.95 10.65
C TYR A 106 -5.89 -7.25 10.62
N PHE A 107 -6.55 -8.42 10.54
CA PHE A 107 -5.84 -9.70 10.52
C PHE A 107 -5.08 -9.95 9.22
N ALA A 108 -5.64 -9.57 8.06
CA ALA A 108 -4.98 -9.75 6.78
C ALA A 108 -3.72 -8.87 6.65
N SER A 109 -3.81 -7.61 7.09
CA SER A 109 -2.64 -6.71 7.12
C SER A 109 -1.55 -7.20 8.07
N ALA A 110 -1.91 -7.67 9.27
CA ALA A 110 -0.96 -8.27 10.21
C ALA A 110 -0.27 -9.51 9.62
N LEU A 111 -1.02 -10.37 8.91
CA LEU A 111 -0.45 -11.54 8.23
C LEU A 111 0.53 -11.11 7.12
N ALA A 112 0.19 -10.10 6.32
CA ALA A 112 1.08 -9.55 5.31
C ALA A 112 2.39 -9.04 5.92
N ILE A 113 2.32 -8.33 7.05
CA ILE A 113 3.49 -7.82 7.76
C ILE A 113 4.37 -8.97 8.27
N ARG A 114 3.78 -10.01 8.88
CA ARG A 114 4.54 -11.18 9.36
C ARG A 114 5.23 -11.93 8.23
N MET A 115 4.57 -12.05 7.08
CA MET A 115 5.20 -12.64 5.89
C MET A 115 6.33 -11.76 5.35
N ALA A 116 6.16 -10.44 5.32
CA ALA A 116 7.22 -9.51 4.92
C ALA A 116 8.44 -9.61 5.85
N GLN A 117 8.22 -9.69 7.17
CA GLN A 117 9.27 -9.94 8.17
C GLN A 117 9.94 -11.31 7.95
N THR A 118 9.18 -12.35 7.59
CA THR A 118 9.72 -13.67 7.26
C THR A 118 10.66 -13.63 6.05
N LEU A 119 10.38 -12.76 5.08
CA LEU A 119 11.25 -12.48 3.93
C LEU A 119 12.34 -11.44 4.22
N ALA A 120 12.52 -11.06 5.49
CA ALA A 120 13.45 -10.04 5.97
C ALA A 120 13.27 -8.66 5.31
N MET A 121 12.07 -8.31 4.85
CA MET A 121 11.82 -7.02 4.19
C MET A 121 11.96 -5.80 5.13
N ASN A 122 12.10 -6.03 6.44
CA ASN A 122 12.49 -5.02 7.41
C ASN A 122 13.98 -4.64 7.32
N ARG A 123 14.75 -5.31 6.46
CA ARG A 123 16.13 -4.92 6.15
C ARG A 123 16.24 -4.35 4.75
N ASP A 124 17.10 -3.35 4.58
CA ASP A 124 17.28 -2.71 3.27
C ASP A 124 17.94 -3.66 2.26
N GLY A 125 17.24 -3.88 1.14
CA GLY A 125 17.61 -4.80 0.07
C GLY A 125 19.01 -4.56 -0.51
N GLU A 126 19.32 -3.28 -0.73
CA GLU A 126 20.52 -2.83 -1.42
C GLU A 126 21.74 -2.93 -0.50
N THR A 127 21.60 -2.49 0.75
CA THR A 127 22.74 -2.52 1.70
C THR A 127 22.99 -3.91 2.28
N THR A 128 21.93 -4.70 2.55
CA THR A 128 22.05 -5.99 3.24
C THR A 128 22.38 -7.15 2.30
N TRP A 129 21.82 -7.15 1.08
CA TRP A 129 21.99 -8.26 0.13
C TRP A 129 22.51 -7.83 -1.25
N HIS A 130 22.89 -6.56 -1.42
CA HIS A 130 23.39 -6.04 -2.70
C HIS A 130 22.41 -6.29 -3.85
N MET A 131 21.11 -6.15 -3.57
CA MET A 131 20.08 -6.21 -4.61
C MET A 131 20.27 -5.06 -5.61
N ARG A 132 19.81 -5.27 -6.85
CA ARG A 132 19.75 -4.18 -7.82
C ARG A 132 18.92 -3.02 -7.24
N PRO A 133 19.30 -1.76 -7.46
CA PRO A 133 18.60 -0.60 -6.90
C PRO A 133 17.08 -0.61 -7.17
N GLN A 134 16.68 -1.03 -8.37
CA GLN A 134 15.28 -1.15 -8.78
C GLN A 134 14.52 -2.18 -7.91
N ASP A 135 15.10 -3.37 -7.73
CA ASP A 135 14.49 -4.45 -6.93
C ASP A 135 14.41 -4.07 -5.45
N ALA A 136 15.45 -3.39 -4.94
CA ALA A 136 15.48 -2.86 -3.57
C ALA A 136 14.41 -1.78 -3.36
N GLU A 137 14.28 -0.84 -4.29
CA GLU A 137 13.28 0.24 -4.23
C GLU A 137 11.84 -0.32 -4.24
N TRP A 138 11.59 -1.38 -5.03
CA TRP A 138 10.28 -2.04 -4.98
C TRP A 138 9.98 -2.71 -3.64
N ARG A 139 10.99 -3.32 -3.01
CA ARG A 139 10.86 -3.86 -1.66
C ARG A 139 10.66 -2.76 -0.62
N ARG A 140 11.39 -1.64 -0.71
CA ARG A 140 11.20 -0.45 0.14
C ARG A 140 9.76 0.05 0.05
N ARG A 141 9.23 0.25 -1.16
CA ARG A 141 7.85 0.73 -1.37
C ARG A 141 6.81 -0.20 -0.75
N LEU A 142 6.98 -1.52 -0.90
CA LEU A 142 6.06 -2.48 -0.30
C LEU A 142 6.17 -2.49 1.23
N TRP A 143 7.38 -2.45 1.78
CA TRP A 143 7.61 -2.36 3.23
C TRP A 143 6.99 -1.09 3.83
N TRP A 144 7.25 0.07 3.23
CA TRP A 144 6.68 1.34 3.69
C TRP A 144 5.16 1.39 3.57
N THR A 145 4.57 0.75 2.55
CA THR A 145 3.11 0.60 2.47
C THR A 145 2.56 -0.19 3.67
N LEU A 146 3.21 -1.29 4.04
CA LEU A 146 2.84 -2.10 5.20
C LEU A 146 3.05 -1.33 6.53
N PHE A 147 4.15 -0.57 6.62
CA PHE A 147 4.44 0.29 7.77
C PHE A 147 3.35 1.33 7.99
N VAL A 148 2.91 1.99 6.92
CA VAL A 148 1.79 2.95 6.96
C VAL A 148 0.54 2.26 7.49
N PHE A 149 0.13 1.12 6.90
CA PHE A 149 -1.06 0.40 7.35
C PHE A 149 -1.00 0.00 8.83
N ASP A 150 0.14 -0.49 9.29
CA ASP A 150 0.33 -0.87 10.70
C ASP A 150 0.11 0.31 11.67
N ARG A 151 0.61 1.50 11.32
CA ARG A 151 0.44 2.72 12.13
C ARG A 151 -1.00 3.23 12.11
N PHE A 152 -1.64 3.23 10.94
CA PHE A 152 -3.04 3.68 10.83
C PHE A 152 -3.99 2.73 11.54
N HIS A 153 -3.83 1.41 11.40
CA HIS A 153 -4.62 0.41 12.12
C HIS A 153 -4.44 0.52 13.64
N ALA A 154 -3.25 0.89 14.11
CA ALA A 154 -3.02 1.08 15.54
C ALA A 154 -3.90 2.20 16.10
N VAL A 155 -3.91 3.36 15.44
CA VAL A 155 -4.72 4.51 15.82
C VAL A 155 -6.21 4.20 15.71
N GLU A 156 -6.64 3.65 14.58
CA GLU A 156 -8.07 3.44 14.31
C GLU A 156 -8.68 2.36 15.20
N TYR A 157 -8.00 1.22 15.37
CA TYR A 157 -8.52 0.10 16.16
C TYR A 157 -8.10 0.13 17.62
N CYS A 158 -7.32 1.15 18.02
CA CYS A 158 -6.73 1.28 19.35
C CYS A 158 -5.91 0.04 19.76
N ARG A 159 -5.08 -0.48 18.84
CA ARG A 159 -4.27 -1.70 19.04
C ARG A 159 -2.79 -1.38 18.87
N PRO A 160 -1.87 -2.05 19.60
CA PRO A 160 -0.46 -1.89 19.34
C PRO A 160 -0.10 -2.30 17.90
N TYR A 161 0.73 -1.49 17.26
CA TYR A 161 1.35 -1.82 15.97
C TYR A 161 2.39 -2.95 16.15
N VAL A 162 2.74 -3.65 15.08
CA VAL A 162 3.67 -4.81 15.13
C VAL A 162 5.05 -4.54 14.53
N ILE A 163 5.22 -3.44 13.79
CA ILE A 163 6.49 -3.01 13.21
C ILE A 163 7.19 -2.04 14.14
N PHE A 164 8.27 -2.51 14.74
CA PHE A 164 9.16 -1.70 15.55
C PHE A 164 10.24 -1.04 14.70
N GLU A 165 10.33 0.28 14.74
CA GLU A 165 11.30 1.04 13.93
C GLU A 165 12.75 0.70 14.27
N HIS A 166 13.05 0.39 15.54
CA HIS A 166 14.40 -0.01 15.95
C HIS A 166 14.88 -1.35 15.34
N HIS A 167 13.97 -2.14 14.76
CA HIS A 167 14.29 -3.38 14.05
C HIS A 167 14.31 -3.22 12.53
N THR A 168 14.24 -1.99 12.03
CA THR A 168 14.12 -1.67 10.60
C THR A 168 15.25 -0.75 10.18
N ASP A 169 15.97 -1.09 9.10
CA ASP A 169 16.97 -0.21 8.48
C ASP A 169 16.64 0.14 7.02
N VAL A 170 15.42 -0.16 6.58
CA VAL A 170 14.90 0.15 5.24
C VAL A 170 14.98 1.65 4.97
N ALA A 171 15.70 2.03 3.92
CA ALA A 171 15.81 3.44 3.55
C ALA A 171 14.45 4.00 3.11
N ALA A 172 14.27 5.32 3.22
CA ALA A 172 13.09 5.99 2.66
C ALA A 172 12.97 5.71 1.16
N SER A 173 11.74 5.57 0.66
CA SER A 173 11.49 5.37 -0.77
C SER A 173 11.97 6.58 -1.58
N MET A 174 12.49 6.35 -2.78
CA MET A 174 12.95 7.41 -3.67
C MET A 174 11.75 8.06 -4.39
N ASN A 175 11.78 9.38 -4.55
CA ASN A 175 10.78 10.12 -5.31
C ASN A 175 10.99 9.92 -6.82
N LEU A 176 10.43 8.84 -7.36
CA LEU A 176 10.57 8.41 -8.75
C LEU A 176 9.21 8.08 -9.35
N ASP A 177 9.04 8.39 -10.63
CA ASP A 177 7.93 7.83 -11.42
C ASP A 177 8.14 6.33 -11.59
N GLU A 178 7.05 5.56 -11.69
CA GLU A 178 7.12 4.10 -11.80
C GLU A 178 7.88 3.64 -13.06
N ILE A 179 7.84 4.42 -14.14
CA ILE A 179 8.52 4.09 -15.39
C ILE A 179 10.05 4.14 -15.27
N SER A 180 10.60 5.07 -14.48
CA SER A 180 12.04 5.20 -14.24
C SER A 180 12.65 3.95 -13.61
N LEU A 181 11.86 3.22 -12.82
CA LEU A 181 12.24 1.96 -12.21
C LEU A 181 12.47 0.83 -13.22
N GLU A 182 12.08 1.03 -14.48
CA GLU A 182 12.24 0.07 -15.57
C GLU A 182 13.27 0.50 -16.60
N THR A 183 13.24 1.78 -16.96
CA THR A 183 13.98 2.30 -18.10
C THR A 183 15.36 2.80 -17.74
N ASP A 184 15.56 3.21 -16.49
CA ASP A 184 16.74 3.94 -16.09
C ASP A 184 17.77 2.99 -15.47
N ASP A 185 18.99 3.02 -16.01
CA ASP A 185 20.12 2.23 -15.51
C ASP A 185 20.54 2.69 -14.11
N GLU A 186 20.45 3.99 -13.84
CA GLU A 186 20.75 4.62 -12.56
C GLU A 186 19.52 5.37 -12.02
N LEU A 187 19.18 5.13 -10.75
CA LEU A 187 18.03 5.74 -10.12
C LEU A 187 18.40 7.07 -9.47
N VAL A 188 17.89 8.17 -10.01
CA VAL A 188 18.10 9.51 -9.49
C VAL A 188 16.78 10.08 -8.96
N PRO A 189 16.61 10.25 -7.64
CA PRO A 189 15.36 10.76 -7.07
C PRO A 189 15.11 12.20 -7.52
N LYS A 190 13.86 12.49 -7.90
CA LYS A 190 13.41 13.85 -8.23
C LYS A 190 13.23 14.67 -6.96
N SER A 191 13.22 16.00 -7.12
CA SER A 191 12.89 16.92 -6.03
C SER A 191 11.53 16.58 -5.42
N MET A 192 11.36 16.73 -4.11
CA MET A 192 10.07 16.49 -3.45
C MET A 192 8.96 17.47 -3.91
N GLU A 193 9.34 18.59 -4.53
CA GLU A 193 8.40 19.53 -5.17
C GLU A 193 7.88 19.03 -6.52
N GLU A 194 8.54 18.04 -7.12
CA GLU A 194 8.10 17.40 -8.35
C GLU A 194 7.23 16.19 -8.02
N PRO A 195 5.92 16.23 -8.32
CA PRO A 195 5.04 15.10 -8.02
C PRO A 195 5.40 13.89 -8.89
N THR A 196 5.59 12.74 -8.22
CA THR A 196 5.74 11.42 -8.84
C THR A 196 4.72 10.44 -8.29
N ASP A 197 4.64 9.24 -8.88
CA ASP A 197 3.78 8.15 -8.39
C ASP A 197 4.10 7.71 -6.95
N SER A 198 5.33 7.97 -6.48
CA SER A 198 5.81 7.57 -5.16
C SER A 198 5.76 8.66 -4.10
N LEU A 199 5.58 9.93 -4.49
CA LEU A 199 5.62 11.07 -3.57
C LEU A 199 4.60 10.91 -2.44
N TYR A 200 3.39 10.46 -2.76
CA TYR A 200 2.35 10.21 -1.77
C TYR A 200 2.77 9.20 -0.71
N LEU A 201 3.37 8.07 -1.12
CA LEU A 201 3.85 7.06 -0.18
C LEU A 201 4.96 7.60 0.73
N ILE A 202 5.86 8.44 0.20
CA ILE A 202 6.92 9.06 1.00
C ILE A 202 6.33 9.98 2.07
N ILE A 203 5.35 10.81 1.70
CA ILE A 203 4.64 11.69 2.63
C ILE A 203 3.90 10.86 3.68
N GLN A 204 3.14 9.84 3.27
CA GLN A 204 2.43 8.94 4.19
C GLN A 204 3.37 8.22 5.14
N SER A 205 4.55 7.79 4.67
CA SER A 205 5.54 7.10 5.51
C SER A 205 6.07 8.03 6.61
N ARG A 206 6.39 9.28 6.25
CA ARG A 206 6.81 10.30 7.23
C ARG A 206 5.71 10.61 8.25
N TRP A 207 4.47 10.70 7.79
CA TRP A 207 3.31 10.90 8.65
C TRP A 207 3.10 9.72 9.60
N ALA A 208 3.17 8.49 9.08
CA ALA A 208 3.04 7.27 9.86
C ALA A 208 4.13 7.15 10.95
N GLN A 209 5.35 7.60 10.68
CA GLN A 209 6.41 7.69 11.69
C GLN A 209 6.06 8.69 12.81
N LEU A 210 5.53 9.86 12.46
CA LEU A 210 5.08 10.84 13.45
C LEU A 210 3.90 10.31 14.28
N ILE A 211 2.93 9.66 13.63
CA ILE A 211 1.83 8.96 14.29
C ILE A 211 2.37 7.92 15.27
N GLY A 212 3.35 7.11 14.88
CA GLY A 212 3.95 6.10 15.77
C GLY A 212 4.52 6.71 17.06
N GLN A 213 5.20 7.84 16.94
CA GLN A 213 5.76 8.55 18.09
C GLN A 213 4.68 9.17 18.99
N ILE A 214 3.60 9.70 18.40
CA ILE A 214 2.43 10.18 19.13
C ILE A 214 1.75 9.00 19.84
N TRP A 215 1.56 7.88 19.15
CA TRP A 215 1.00 6.66 19.70
C TRP A 215 1.76 6.21 20.95
N ASP A 216 3.08 6.09 20.84
CA ASP A 216 3.93 5.63 21.95
C ASP A 216 3.96 6.61 23.14
N SER A 217 3.73 7.90 22.91
CA SER A 217 3.82 8.92 23.96
C SER A 217 2.49 9.27 24.60
N CYS A 218 1.42 9.31 23.79
CA CYS A 218 0.11 9.81 24.19
C CYS A 218 -0.91 8.69 24.47
N PHE A 219 -0.69 7.49 23.94
CA PHE A 219 -1.56 6.32 24.13
C PHE A 219 -0.88 5.23 24.98
N ALA A 220 0.25 5.55 25.61
CA ALA A 220 0.84 4.72 26.63
C ALA A 220 0.00 4.71 27.92
N ILE A 221 0.31 3.77 28.82
CA ILE A 221 -0.31 3.67 30.14
C ILE A 221 -0.12 4.97 30.95
N ASN A 222 1.02 5.63 30.77
CA ASN A 222 1.32 6.89 31.44
C ASN A 222 0.83 8.06 30.59
N LEU A 223 0.13 9.00 31.22
CA LEU A 223 -0.34 10.20 30.55
C LEU A 223 0.84 11.06 30.07
N PRO A 224 0.76 11.63 28.85
CA PRO A 224 1.76 12.56 28.37
C PRO A 224 1.75 13.84 29.20
N THR A 225 2.91 14.49 29.32
CA THR A 225 2.95 15.84 29.89
C THR A 225 2.36 16.85 28.91
N TYR A 226 1.82 17.97 29.41
CA TYR A 226 1.36 19.06 28.54
C TYR A 226 2.46 19.54 27.57
N ARG A 227 3.72 19.58 28.03
CA ARG A 227 4.87 19.91 27.19
C ARG A 227 5.02 18.94 26.02
N THR A 228 4.84 17.64 26.26
CA THR A 228 4.87 16.60 25.22
C THR A 228 3.77 16.82 24.19
N VAL A 229 2.55 17.14 24.64
CA VAL A 229 1.42 17.42 23.74
C VAL A 229 1.71 18.63 22.86
N VAL A 230 2.20 19.74 23.44
CA VAL A 230 2.57 20.95 22.68
C VAL A 230 3.73 20.69 21.71
N ASP A 231 4.70 19.85 22.08
CA ASP A 231 5.77 19.44 21.17
C ASP A 231 5.22 18.71 19.93
N PHE A 232 4.34 17.72 20.13
CA PHE A 232 3.71 17.03 19.02
C PHE A 232 2.83 17.94 18.16
N GLU A 233 2.08 18.86 18.76
CA GLU A 233 1.31 19.86 18.02
C GLU A 233 2.21 20.70 17.11
N ASN A 234 3.36 21.17 17.61
CA ASN A 234 4.31 21.92 16.80
C ASN A 234 4.91 21.07 15.67
N ARG A 235 5.16 19.78 15.91
CA ARG A 235 5.68 18.85 14.91
C ARG A 235 4.65 18.54 13.82
N ILE A 236 3.37 18.42 14.16
CA ILE A 236 2.27 18.27 13.19
C ILE A 236 2.19 19.52 12.32
N ARG A 237 2.16 20.73 12.92
CA ARG A 237 2.17 21.99 12.17
C ARG A 237 3.38 22.12 11.26
N LYS A 238 4.56 21.71 11.74
CA LYS A 238 5.78 21.69 10.93
C LYS A 238 5.63 20.74 9.74
N PHE A 239 5.10 19.53 9.96
CA PHE A 239 4.85 18.57 8.90
C PHE A 239 3.93 19.15 7.81
N GLU A 240 2.83 19.81 8.20
CA GLU A 240 1.91 20.47 7.26
C GLU A 240 2.59 21.56 6.43
N LEU A 241 3.44 22.39 7.06
CA LEU A 241 4.19 23.44 6.37
C LEU A 241 5.24 22.87 5.40
N ASP A 242 5.86 21.74 5.78
CA ASP A 242 6.88 21.05 5.00
C ASP A 242 6.29 20.18 3.86
N LEU A 243 4.96 20.11 3.72
CA LEU A 243 4.32 19.40 2.60
C LEU A 243 4.68 20.08 1.25
N PRO A 244 4.94 19.29 0.18
CA PRO A 244 5.14 19.83 -1.16
C PRO A 244 3.94 20.63 -1.67
N ALA A 245 4.17 21.58 -2.58
CA ALA A 245 3.12 22.44 -3.10
C ALA A 245 1.95 21.67 -3.74
N SER A 246 2.21 20.48 -4.29
CA SER A 246 1.21 19.58 -4.87
C SER A 246 0.25 18.95 -3.85
N PHE A 247 0.61 18.94 -2.56
CA PHE A 247 -0.18 18.38 -1.45
C PHE A 247 -0.69 19.45 -0.46
N ARG A 248 -0.39 20.73 -0.68
CA ARG A 248 -0.94 21.83 0.12
C ARG A 248 -2.39 22.13 -0.27
N TYR A 249 -3.22 22.44 0.73
CA TYR A 249 -4.60 22.86 0.53
C TYR A 249 -4.66 24.06 -0.44
N GLN A 250 -5.47 23.96 -1.50
CA GLN A 250 -5.66 24.96 -2.57
C GLN A 250 -4.61 25.04 -3.70
N SER A 251 -4.10 23.91 -4.22
CA SER A 251 -3.34 23.91 -5.49
C SER A 251 -4.19 23.42 -6.68
N PRO A 252 -5.03 24.28 -7.31
CA PRO A 252 -5.88 23.88 -8.44
C PRO A 252 -5.11 23.54 -9.72
N GLN A 253 -3.83 23.93 -9.84
CA GLN A 253 -3.07 23.86 -11.08
C GLN A 253 -2.33 22.52 -11.28
N VAL A 254 -1.89 21.84 -10.21
CA VAL A 254 -1.14 20.57 -10.34
C VAL A 254 -2.08 19.38 -10.58
N ALA A 255 -3.31 19.43 -10.04
CA ALA A 255 -4.31 18.38 -10.16
C ALA A 255 -4.76 18.10 -11.61
N GLN A 256 -4.67 19.09 -12.52
CA GLN A 256 -5.06 18.92 -13.92
C GLN A 256 -4.08 18.05 -14.72
N SER A 257 -2.81 17.97 -14.32
CA SER A 257 -1.78 17.20 -15.05
C SER A 257 -1.70 15.73 -14.63
N ARG A 258 -2.11 15.41 -13.40
CA ARG A 258 -2.05 14.06 -12.82
C ARG A 258 -3.32 13.81 -11.97
N PRO A 259 -4.38 13.23 -12.55
CA PRO A 259 -5.70 13.10 -11.91
C PRO A 259 -5.68 12.35 -10.57
N TYR A 260 -4.74 11.41 -10.39
CA TYR A 260 -4.62 10.63 -9.14
C TYR A 260 -4.20 11.48 -7.93
N LEU A 261 -3.56 12.64 -8.14
CA LEU A 261 -3.19 13.55 -7.06
C LEU A 261 -4.43 14.11 -6.36
N GLN A 262 -5.53 14.35 -7.10
CA GLN A 262 -6.77 14.86 -6.53
C GLN A 262 -7.37 13.87 -5.52
N PHE A 263 -7.35 12.58 -5.83
CA PHE A 263 -7.80 11.51 -4.92
C PHE A 263 -6.86 11.35 -3.72
N GLN A 264 -5.54 11.43 -3.94
CA GLN A 264 -4.54 11.31 -2.88
C GLN A 264 -4.58 12.48 -1.90
N VAL A 265 -4.83 13.70 -2.37
CA VAL A 265 -5.02 14.89 -1.52
C VAL A 265 -6.25 14.71 -0.64
N CYS A 266 -7.38 14.21 -1.17
CA CYS A 266 -8.58 13.94 -0.36
C CYS A 266 -8.32 12.88 0.73
N MET A 267 -7.60 11.80 0.41
CA MET A 267 -7.23 10.77 1.40
C MET A 267 -6.18 11.23 2.42
N SER A 268 -5.31 12.18 2.07
CA SER A 268 -4.37 12.78 3.02
C SER A 268 -5.09 13.59 4.10
N ILE A 269 -6.20 14.23 3.69
CA ILE A 269 -6.96 15.19 4.52
C ILE A 269 -8.02 14.47 5.36
N GLY A 270 -8.57 13.34 4.90
CA GLY A 270 -9.56 12.57 5.68
C GLY A 270 -9.07 11.99 7.01
N TYR A 271 -7.76 12.07 7.29
CA TYR A 271 -7.12 11.57 8.50
C TYR A 271 -6.28 12.63 9.26
N LEU A 272 -6.35 13.91 8.86
CA LEU A 272 -5.83 15.06 9.63
C LEU A 272 -7.00 15.74 10.37
#